data_AF-A0A3S9V213-F1
#
_entry.id   AF-A0A3S9V213-F1
#
_cell.length_a   1.000
_cell.length_b   1.000
_cell.length_c   1.000
_cell.angle_alpha   90.00
_cell.angle_beta   90.00
_cell.angle_gamma   90.00
#
_symmetry.space_group_name_H-M   'P 1'
#
loop_
_entity.id
_entity.type
_entity.pdbx_description
1 polymer ?
#
loop_
_entity_poly.entity_id
_entity_poly.type
_entity_poly.pdbx_seq_one_letter_code
_entity_poly.pdbx_strand_id
1 'polypeptide(L)'
;MENNLLLEELKVAMLSEIQNAVRKVKLEPSEKVCYISLYGSDDEPVLSLITLGIKSYRDEMLKEGHGQILWYIWNSGEMPACYQIGLESVLPSFSEKQEEFKSLYGEERWGNLWELCQNTRFDVAYQLNHKNWDNITPVTDDFVVYSDWDDIDVENGDLKRSIPDEKIKLLKEKGLL
;
A
#
# COMPACT_ATOMS: atom_id res chain seq x y z
N MET A 1 -19.84 -16.08 -8.42
CA MET A 1 -20.78 -15.25 -7.64
C MET A 1 -20.29 -15.17 -6.20
N GLU A 2 -19.96 -16.31 -5.58
CA GLU A 2 -19.34 -16.41 -4.24
C GLU A 2 -17.97 -15.72 -4.14
N ASN A 3 -17.07 -15.92 -5.13
CA ASN A 3 -15.74 -15.29 -5.16
C ASN A 3 -15.80 -13.75 -5.10
N ASN A 4 -16.76 -13.12 -5.79
CA ASN A 4 -16.87 -11.67 -5.81
C ASN A 4 -17.38 -11.12 -4.47
N LEU A 5 -18.23 -11.88 -3.76
CA LEU A 5 -18.70 -11.46 -2.44
C LEU A 5 -17.55 -11.45 -1.43
N LEU A 6 -16.71 -12.50 -1.43
CA LEU A 6 -15.59 -12.59 -0.49
C LEU A 6 -14.53 -11.52 -0.75
N LEU A 7 -14.21 -11.22 -2.02
CA LEU A 7 -13.30 -10.11 -2.36
C LEU A 7 -13.84 -8.75 -1.91
N GLU A 8 -15.14 -8.51 -2.08
CA GLU A 8 -15.78 -7.28 -1.60
C GLU A 8 -15.77 -7.21 -0.07
N GLU A 9 -15.96 -8.33 0.65
CA GLU A 9 -15.79 -8.36 2.10
C GLU A 9 -14.36 -8.01 2.53
N LEU A 10 -13.36 -8.57 1.86
CA LEU A 10 -11.95 -8.26 2.11
C LEU A 10 -11.65 -6.78 1.83
N LYS A 11 -12.16 -6.24 0.72
CA LYS A 11 -12.06 -4.80 0.39
C LYS A 11 -12.67 -3.90 1.46
N VAL A 12 -13.87 -4.25 1.94
CA VAL A 12 -14.55 -3.51 3.02
C VAL A 12 -13.72 -3.57 4.30
N ALA A 13 -13.18 -4.73 4.65
CA ALA A 13 -12.31 -4.90 5.80
C ALA A 13 -11.02 -4.07 5.70
N MET A 14 -10.39 -4.03 4.53
CA MET A 14 -9.23 -3.17 4.28
C MET A 14 -9.58 -1.68 4.51
N LEU A 15 -10.70 -1.22 3.95
CA LEU A 15 -11.15 0.17 4.10
C LEU A 15 -11.48 0.55 5.55
N SER A 16 -11.95 -0.39 6.38
CA SER A 16 -12.29 -0.13 7.78
C SER A 16 -11.09 -0.25 8.72
N GLU A 17 -10.18 -1.20 8.47
CA GLU A 17 -9.17 -1.59 9.46
C GLU A 17 -7.74 -1.11 9.16
N ILE A 18 -7.41 -0.68 7.93
CA ILE A 18 -6.03 -0.25 7.63
C ILE A 18 -5.58 0.91 8.54
N GLN A 19 -6.42 1.91 8.81
CA GLN A 19 -6.07 2.99 9.73
C GLN A 19 -5.85 2.48 11.17
N ASN A 20 -6.56 1.42 11.60
CA ASN A 20 -6.36 0.80 12.90
C ASN A 20 -5.05 0.01 12.97
N ALA A 21 -4.68 -0.69 11.89
CA ALA A 21 -3.38 -1.36 11.79
C ALA A 21 -2.24 -0.32 11.85
N VAL A 22 -2.33 0.75 11.06
CA VAL A 22 -1.32 1.82 11.01
C VAL A 22 -1.09 2.47 12.38
N ARG A 23 -2.15 2.68 13.18
CA ARG A 23 -2.03 3.20 14.56
C ARG A 23 -1.16 2.35 15.49
N LYS A 24 -1.00 1.05 15.20
CA LYS A 24 -0.16 0.15 16.02
C LYS A 24 1.31 0.27 15.70
N VAL A 25 1.67 0.82 14.53
CA VAL A 25 3.07 1.03 14.15
C VAL A 25 3.63 2.18 14.99
N LYS A 26 4.70 1.90 15.73
CA LYS A 26 5.35 2.90 16.58
C LYS A 26 6.35 3.70 15.75
N LEU A 27 6.15 5.01 15.71
CA LEU A 27 7.09 5.94 15.10
C LEU A 27 7.98 6.57 16.16
N GLU A 28 9.20 6.90 15.75
CA GLU A 28 10.05 7.79 16.54
C GLU A 28 9.43 9.20 16.58
N PRO A 29 9.60 9.98 17.66
CA PRO A 29 8.86 11.23 17.87
C PRO A 29 9.00 12.29 16.75
N SER A 30 10.12 12.29 16.02
CA SER A 30 10.39 13.22 14.92
C SER A 30 9.95 12.70 13.54
N GLU A 31 9.52 11.45 13.45
CA GLU A 31 9.25 10.81 12.17
C GLU A 31 7.88 11.19 11.61
N LYS A 32 7.83 11.23 10.29
CA LYS A 32 6.62 11.45 9.52
C LYS A 32 6.50 10.39 8.44
N VAL A 33 5.28 9.94 8.19
CA VAL A 33 4.95 9.02 7.12
C VAL A 33 4.76 9.80 5.83
N CYS A 34 5.45 9.40 4.78
CA CYS A 34 5.41 10.03 3.47
C CYS A 34 4.68 9.19 2.41
N TYR A 35 4.54 7.89 2.64
CA TYR A 35 3.58 7.06 1.93
C TYR A 35 3.13 5.87 2.79
N ILE A 36 2.03 5.24 2.41
CA ILE A 36 1.69 3.86 2.82
C ILE A 36 1.58 3.02 1.57
N SER A 37 2.35 1.93 1.51
CA SER A 37 2.24 0.94 0.45
C SER A 37 1.31 -0.19 0.89
N LEU A 38 0.49 -0.69 -0.03
CA LEU A 38 -0.37 -1.84 0.14
C LEU A 38 0.19 -2.96 -0.75
N TYR A 39 0.98 -3.85 -0.17
CA TYR A 39 1.66 -4.91 -0.91
C TYR A 39 0.83 -6.20 -0.92
N GLY A 40 0.71 -6.84 -2.09
CA GLY A 40 0.20 -8.22 -2.21
C GLY A 40 1.35 -9.18 -2.54
N SER A 41 1.26 -10.43 -2.09
CA SER A 41 2.26 -11.47 -2.36
C SER A 41 1.61 -12.71 -2.99
N ASP A 42 2.41 -13.67 -3.46
CA ASP A 42 1.88 -14.94 -3.99
C ASP A 42 1.09 -15.74 -2.94
N ASP A 43 1.45 -15.61 -1.67
CA ASP A 43 0.75 -16.27 -0.58
C ASP A 43 -0.48 -15.49 -0.12
N GLU A 44 -0.37 -14.16 -0.10
CA GLU A 44 -1.41 -13.24 0.39
C GLU A 44 -1.75 -12.25 -0.73
N PRO A 45 -2.47 -12.71 -1.77
CA PRO A 45 -2.59 -11.96 -3.00
C PRO A 45 -3.47 -10.74 -2.86
N VAL A 46 -4.28 -10.60 -1.80
CA VAL A 46 -5.16 -9.43 -1.59
C VAL A 46 -4.43 -8.31 -0.85
N LEU A 47 -3.84 -8.60 0.31
CA LEU A 47 -3.01 -7.68 1.07
C LEU A 47 -2.15 -8.50 2.04
N SER A 48 -0.84 -8.49 1.81
CA SER A 48 0.15 -9.11 2.68
C SER A 48 0.65 -8.11 3.71
N LEU A 49 1.24 -7.00 3.25
CA LEU A 49 1.89 -6.03 4.11
C LEU A 49 1.39 -4.61 3.85
N ILE A 50 1.25 -3.87 4.95
CA ILE A 50 1.08 -2.43 4.96
C ILE A 50 2.42 -1.84 5.41
N THR A 51 3.14 -1.18 4.49
CA THR A 51 4.45 -0.60 4.81
C THR A 51 4.36 0.92 4.86
N LEU A 52 4.83 1.50 5.97
CA LEU A 52 4.91 2.95 6.13
C LEU A 52 6.24 3.44 5.59
N GLY A 53 6.19 4.24 4.52
CA GLY A 53 7.33 4.97 4.00
C GLY A 53 7.69 6.13 4.91
N ILE A 54 8.88 6.11 5.50
CA ILE A 54 9.30 7.10 6.49
C ILE A 54 10.10 8.23 5.83
N LYS A 55 9.78 9.48 6.16
CA LYS A 55 10.34 10.66 5.51
C LYS A 55 11.86 10.73 5.64
N SER A 56 12.43 10.44 6.80
CA SER A 56 13.88 10.51 7.01
C SER A 56 14.65 9.55 6.09
N TYR A 57 14.14 8.32 5.93
CA TYR A 57 14.68 7.33 5.00
C TYR A 57 14.54 7.79 3.54
N ARG A 58 13.36 8.28 3.13
CA ARG A 58 13.18 8.83 1.78
C ARG A 58 14.14 9.99 1.50
N ASP A 59 14.34 10.88 2.46
CA ASP A 59 15.27 12.02 2.34
C ASP A 59 16.74 11.56 2.24
N GLU A 60 17.10 10.45 2.88
CA GLU A 60 18.42 9.82 2.77
C GLU A 60 18.61 9.21 1.39
N MET A 61 17.65 8.39 0.94
CA MET A 61 17.63 7.77 -0.39
C MET A 61 17.78 8.82 -1.52
N LEU A 62 17.10 9.96 -1.40
CA LEU A 62 17.21 11.07 -2.35
C LEU A 62 18.63 11.68 -2.43
N LYS A 63 19.43 11.58 -1.36
CA LYS A 63 20.81 12.11 -1.33
C LYS A 63 21.83 11.12 -1.89
N GLU A 64 21.54 9.83 -1.88
CA GLU A 64 22.46 8.79 -2.36
C GLU A 64 22.71 8.86 -3.87
N GLY A 65 21.86 9.58 -4.63
CA GLY A 65 22.08 9.83 -6.04
C GLY A 65 21.91 8.58 -6.92
N HIS A 66 21.01 7.67 -6.52
CA HIS A 66 20.69 6.46 -7.26
C HIS A 66 20.24 6.77 -8.70
N GLY A 67 20.77 6.02 -9.68
CA GLY A 67 20.46 6.24 -11.11
C GLY A 67 18.99 6.00 -11.50
N GLN A 68 18.24 5.29 -10.64
CA GLN A 68 16.81 5.03 -10.76
C GLN A 68 16.09 5.52 -9.49
N ILE A 69 16.26 6.80 -9.18
CA ILE A 69 15.84 7.33 -7.88
C ILE A 69 14.33 7.17 -7.62
N LEU A 70 13.49 7.29 -8.65
CA LEU A 70 12.04 7.14 -8.50
C LEU A 70 11.66 5.71 -8.11
N TRP A 71 12.19 4.70 -8.80
CA TRP A 71 11.99 3.31 -8.38
C TRP A 71 12.47 3.09 -6.94
N TYR A 72 13.64 3.63 -6.60
CA TYR A 72 14.24 3.43 -5.28
C TYR A 72 13.40 4.02 -4.13
N ILE A 73 12.92 5.26 -4.25
CA ILE A 73 12.14 5.91 -3.18
C ILE A 73 10.71 5.35 -3.02
N TRP A 74 10.18 4.71 -4.06
CA TRP A 74 8.85 4.10 -4.07
C TRP A 74 8.88 2.60 -3.83
N ASN A 75 10.04 1.95 -3.82
CA ASN A 75 10.14 0.54 -3.46
C ASN A 75 9.96 0.39 -1.93
N SER A 76 8.82 -0.15 -1.50
CA SER A 76 8.56 -0.31 -0.07
C SER A 76 9.43 -1.38 0.61
N GLY A 77 10.06 -2.27 -0.17
CA GLY A 77 11.05 -3.23 0.33
C GLY A 77 12.31 -2.58 0.88
N GLU A 78 12.59 -1.32 0.52
CA GLU A 78 13.71 -0.54 1.06
C GLU A 78 13.42 0.08 2.43
N MET A 79 12.17 -0.01 2.92
CA MET A 79 11.80 0.49 4.24
C MET A 79 12.10 -0.52 5.35
N PRO A 80 12.54 -0.07 6.55
CA PRO A 80 12.78 -0.96 7.67
C PRO A 80 11.56 -1.80 8.05
N ALA A 81 11.78 -3.08 8.33
CA ALA A 81 10.74 -4.03 8.71
C ALA A 81 9.92 -3.62 9.95
N CYS A 82 10.48 -2.79 10.84
CA CYS A 82 9.75 -2.29 12.02
C CYS A 82 8.60 -1.31 11.68
N TYR A 83 8.53 -0.83 10.43
CA TYR A 83 7.46 0.01 9.91
C TYR A 83 6.45 -0.74 9.03
N GLN A 84 6.52 -2.07 9.05
CA GLN A 84 5.61 -2.96 8.32
C GLN A 84 4.61 -3.58 9.30
N ILE A 85 3.37 -3.75 8.85
CA ILE A 85 2.32 -4.42 9.64
C ILE A 85 1.33 -5.14 8.72
N GLY A 86 0.90 -6.33 9.12
CA GLY A 86 -0.21 -7.03 8.48
C GLY A 86 -1.56 -6.63 9.08
N LEU A 87 -2.62 -6.75 8.28
CA LEU A 87 -3.98 -6.39 8.70
C LEU A 87 -4.53 -7.34 9.77
N GLU A 88 -4.02 -8.58 9.83
CA GLU A 88 -4.31 -9.58 10.85
C GLU A 88 -3.93 -9.14 12.26
N SER A 89 -3.05 -8.16 12.39
CA SER A 89 -2.73 -7.52 13.67
C SER A 89 -3.95 -6.88 14.34
N VAL A 90 -4.96 -6.45 13.57
CA VAL A 90 -6.22 -5.86 14.06
C VAL A 90 -7.45 -6.71 13.70
N LEU A 91 -7.37 -7.49 12.63
CA LEU A 91 -8.43 -8.37 12.17
C LEU A 91 -7.88 -9.78 11.90
N PRO A 92 -7.69 -10.62 12.94
CA PRO A 92 -7.04 -11.94 12.80
C PRO A 92 -7.66 -12.86 11.75
N SER A 93 -8.96 -12.73 11.48
CA SER A 93 -9.67 -13.52 10.46
C SER A 93 -9.38 -13.09 9.01
N PHE A 94 -8.65 -11.98 8.79
CA PHE A 94 -8.34 -11.50 7.45
C PHE A 94 -7.49 -12.52 6.67
N SER A 95 -6.46 -13.10 7.32
CA SER A 95 -5.59 -14.10 6.70
C SER A 95 -6.35 -15.38 6.31
N GLU A 96 -7.29 -15.83 7.15
CA GLU A 96 -8.12 -16.99 6.85
C GLU A 96 -9.03 -16.74 5.64
N LYS A 97 -9.63 -15.55 5.57
CA LYS A 97 -10.52 -15.16 4.46
C LYS A 97 -9.80 -14.99 3.12
N GLN A 98 -8.57 -14.45 3.10
CA GLN A 98 -7.81 -14.36 1.86
C GLN A 98 -7.36 -15.75 1.36
N GLU A 99 -7.06 -16.68 2.27
CA GLU A 99 -6.72 -18.06 1.89
C GLU A 99 -7.94 -18.78 1.32
N GLU A 100 -9.12 -18.60 1.94
CA GLU A 100 -10.39 -19.08 1.38
C GLU A 100 -10.60 -18.49 -0.02
N PHE A 101 -10.42 -17.18 -0.18
CA PHE A 101 -10.55 -16.52 -1.48
C PHE A 101 -9.59 -17.08 -2.54
N LYS A 102 -8.31 -17.28 -2.20
CA LYS A 102 -7.29 -17.88 -3.08
C LYS A 102 -7.70 -19.30 -3.49
N SER A 103 -8.17 -20.11 -2.55
CA SER A 103 -8.59 -21.51 -2.79
C SER A 103 -9.74 -21.62 -3.81
N LEU A 104 -10.62 -20.61 -3.90
CA LEU A 104 -11.75 -20.58 -4.82
C LEU A 104 -11.37 -20.33 -6.30
N TYR A 105 -10.16 -19.85 -6.59
CA TYR A 105 -9.70 -19.59 -7.96
C TYR A 105 -8.89 -20.74 -8.56
N GLY A 106 -8.11 -21.45 -7.74
CA GLY A 106 -7.17 -22.49 -8.17
C GLY A 106 -5.98 -21.95 -8.98
N GLU A 107 -4.93 -22.76 -9.13
CA GLU A 107 -3.65 -22.35 -9.74
C GLU A 107 -3.79 -21.92 -11.23
N GLU A 108 -4.67 -22.57 -11.99
CA GLU A 108 -4.85 -22.28 -13.43
C GLU A 108 -5.40 -20.86 -13.71
N ARG A 109 -5.93 -20.18 -12.70
CA ARG A 109 -6.52 -18.83 -12.80
C ARG A 109 -5.70 -17.78 -12.07
N TRP A 110 -4.45 -18.08 -11.74
CA TRP A 110 -3.56 -17.19 -10.98
C TRP A 110 -3.47 -15.78 -11.55
N GLY A 111 -3.28 -15.63 -12.87
CA GLY A 111 -3.19 -14.30 -13.50
C GLY A 111 -4.46 -13.45 -13.31
N ASN A 112 -5.64 -14.07 -13.45
CA ASN A 112 -6.92 -13.37 -13.23
C ASN A 112 -7.12 -13.02 -11.75
N LEU A 113 -6.73 -13.92 -10.85
CA LEU A 113 -6.77 -13.68 -9.40
C LEU A 113 -5.87 -12.49 -9.03
N TRP A 114 -4.63 -12.50 -9.51
CA TRP A 114 -3.67 -11.43 -9.27
C TRP A 114 -4.19 -10.07 -9.74
N GLU A 115 -4.70 -10.01 -10.98
CA GLU A 115 -5.29 -8.78 -11.53
C GLU A 115 -6.46 -8.26 -10.67
N LEU A 116 -7.37 -9.14 -10.24
CA LEU A 116 -8.51 -8.77 -9.40
C LEU A 116 -8.08 -8.22 -8.04
N CYS A 117 -7.10 -8.85 -7.40
CA CYS A 117 -6.57 -8.39 -6.14
C CYS A 117 -5.84 -7.06 -6.28
N GLN A 118 -5.02 -6.92 -7.32
CA GLN A 118 -4.31 -5.68 -7.62
C GLN A 118 -5.29 -4.53 -7.88
N ASN A 119 -6.36 -4.78 -8.66
CA ASN A 119 -7.44 -3.81 -8.87
C ASN A 119 -8.13 -3.42 -7.55
N THR A 120 -8.36 -4.40 -6.67
CA THR A 120 -8.90 -4.14 -5.34
C THR A 120 -7.98 -3.22 -4.51
N ARG A 121 -6.67 -3.47 -4.51
CA ARG A 121 -5.71 -2.61 -3.81
C ARG A 121 -5.64 -1.21 -4.41
N PHE A 122 -5.70 -1.06 -5.73
CA PHE A 122 -5.78 0.25 -6.38
C PHE A 122 -6.99 1.05 -5.87
N ASP A 123 -8.18 0.44 -5.88
CA ASP A 123 -9.41 1.06 -5.40
C ASP A 123 -9.35 1.43 -3.92
N VAL A 124 -8.78 0.56 -3.08
CA VAL A 124 -8.63 0.81 -1.65
C VAL A 124 -7.67 1.98 -1.42
N ALA A 125 -6.50 1.96 -2.04
CA ALA A 125 -5.52 3.04 -1.94
C ALA A 125 -6.12 4.38 -2.38
N TYR A 126 -6.86 4.40 -3.49
CA TYR A 126 -7.53 5.60 -3.99
C TYR A 126 -8.52 6.17 -2.96
N GLN A 127 -9.35 5.32 -2.36
CA GLN A 127 -10.29 5.75 -1.31
C GLN A 127 -9.59 6.20 -0.03
N LEU A 128 -8.52 5.52 0.38
CA LEU A 128 -7.74 5.86 1.57
C LEU A 128 -7.01 7.20 1.42
N ASN A 129 -6.64 7.61 0.20
CA ASN A 129 -6.08 8.93 -0.05
C ASN A 129 -7.03 10.10 0.29
N HIS A 130 -8.34 9.84 0.29
CA HIS A 130 -9.38 10.83 0.64
C HIS A 130 -9.72 10.84 2.14
N LYS A 131 -9.11 9.96 2.94
CA LYS A 131 -9.32 9.93 4.39
C LYS A 131 -8.38 10.91 5.09
N ASN A 132 -8.79 11.37 6.27
CA ASN A 132 -7.92 12.15 7.15
C ASN A 132 -6.97 11.20 7.91
N TRP A 133 -5.67 11.48 7.83
CA TRP A 133 -4.60 10.71 8.46
C TRP A 133 -3.97 11.40 9.68
N ASP A 134 -4.24 12.68 9.91
CA ASP A 134 -3.60 13.49 10.97
C ASP A 134 -3.83 12.94 12.39
N ASN A 135 -4.97 12.29 12.61
CA ASN A 135 -5.33 11.65 13.89
C ASN A 135 -4.94 10.16 13.95
N ILE A 136 -4.28 9.65 12.92
CA ILE A 136 -3.86 8.24 12.78
C ILE A 136 -2.35 8.16 12.99
N THR A 137 -1.61 8.95 12.24
CA THR A 137 -0.14 8.98 12.23
C THR A 137 0.33 10.33 11.68
N PRO A 138 1.45 10.91 12.16
CA PRO A 138 2.00 12.12 11.58
C PRO A 138 2.40 11.88 10.11
N VAL A 139 1.81 12.64 9.19
CA VAL A 139 2.06 12.53 7.74
C VAL A 139 2.77 13.76 7.18
N THR A 140 3.41 13.61 6.02
CA THR A 140 3.94 14.74 5.23
C THR A 140 2.85 15.36 4.36
N ASP A 141 3.07 16.59 3.89
CA ASP A 141 2.12 17.27 3.00
C ASP A 141 1.95 16.55 1.64
N ASP A 142 2.95 15.76 1.23
CA ASP A 142 2.93 14.93 0.01
C ASP A 142 2.54 13.48 0.26
N PHE A 143 1.92 13.20 1.42
CA PHE A 143 1.54 11.86 1.80
C PHE A 143 0.51 11.22 0.86
N VAL A 144 0.80 9.99 0.46
CA VAL A 144 -0.06 9.16 -0.40
C VAL A 144 -0.19 7.73 0.09
N VAL A 145 -1.27 7.07 -0.29
CA VAL A 145 -1.42 5.61 -0.20
C VAL A 145 -1.36 5.02 -1.60
N TYR A 146 -0.67 3.91 -1.82
CA TYR A 146 -0.64 3.25 -3.13
C TYR A 146 -0.62 1.73 -3.05
N SER A 147 -1.04 1.09 -4.14
CA SER A 147 -0.95 -0.36 -4.35
C SER A 147 0.45 -0.70 -4.82
N ASP A 148 1.11 -1.63 -4.15
CA ASP A 148 2.51 -1.99 -4.38
C ASP A 148 2.64 -3.43 -4.87
N TRP A 149 3.66 -3.66 -5.69
CA TRP A 149 4.05 -4.96 -6.25
C TRP A 149 5.46 -4.88 -6.85
N ASP A 150 6.08 -6.05 -7.06
CA ASP A 150 7.51 -6.18 -7.39
C ASP A 150 7.98 -5.40 -8.64
N ASP A 151 7.08 -5.17 -9.60
CA ASP A 151 7.37 -4.54 -10.90
C ASP A 151 6.63 -3.21 -11.09
N ILE A 152 6.45 -2.40 -10.04
CA ILE A 152 5.76 -1.12 -10.15
C ILE A 152 6.52 -0.13 -11.06
N ASP A 153 5.87 0.30 -12.14
CA ASP A 153 6.43 1.25 -13.10
C ASP A 153 5.98 2.68 -12.77
N VAL A 154 6.72 3.27 -11.83
CA VAL A 154 6.49 4.64 -11.37
C VAL A 154 6.55 5.65 -12.52
N GLU A 155 7.50 5.48 -13.44
CA GLU A 155 7.74 6.41 -14.54
C GLU A 155 6.62 6.38 -15.58
N ASN A 156 6.05 5.20 -15.84
CA ASN A 156 4.91 5.04 -16.76
C ASN A 156 3.53 5.24 -16.10
N GLY A 157 3.52 5.61 -14.81
CA GLY A 157 2.35 6.18 -14.16
C GLY A 157 1.45 5.17 -13.46
N ASP A 158 1.99 4.03 -13.06
CA ASP A 158 1.27 3.01 -12.29
C ASP A 158 0.67 3.55 -10.99
N LEU A 159 1.33 4.53 -10.37
CA LEU A 159 0.82 5.23 -9.20
C LEU A 159 -0.49 6.00 -9.44
N LYS A 160 -0.79 6.41 -10.68
CA LYS A 160 -2.00 7.20 -11.01
C LYS A 160 -3.30 6.43 -10.74
N ARG A 161 -3.24 5.10 -10.72
CA ARG A 161 -4.40 4.25 -10.42
C ARG A 161 -4.76 4.26 -8.94
N SER A 162 -3.77 4.48 -8.07
CA SER A 162 -3.93 4.55 -6.62
C SER A 162 -4.08 5.96 -6.07
N ILE A 163 -3.54 6.96 -6.75
CA ILE A 163 -3.34 8.30 -6.19
C ILE A 163 -4.21 9.32 -6.95
N PRO A 164 -5.03 10.12 -6.24
CA PRO A 164 -5.81 11.20 -6.85
C PRO A 164 -4.93 12.22 -7.60
N ASP A 165 -5.48 12.81 -8.67
CA ASP A 165 -4.76 13.71 -9.58
C ASP A 165 -4.12 14.91 -8.86
N GLU A 166 -4.79 15.46 -7.84
CA GLU A 166 -4.26 16.57 -7.06
C GLU A 166 -3.00 16.21 -6.29
N LYS A 167 -2.91 14.97 -5.79
CA LYS A 167 -1.71 14.48 -5.09
C LYS A 167 -0.61 14.09 -6.08
N ILE A 168 -0.96 13.51 -7.23
CA ILE A 168 0.00 13.28 -8.32
C ILE A 168 0.66 14.59 -8.75
N LYS A 169 -0.13 15.66 -8.89
CA LYS A 169 0.41 16.98 -9.24
C LYS A 169 1.39 17.48 -8.18
N LEU A 170 1.05 17.35 -6.90
CA LEU A 170 1.93 17.74 -5.80
C LEU A 170 3.25 16.95 -5.79
N LEU A 171 3.20 15.64 -6.03
CA LEU A 171 4.40 14.79 -6.11
C LEU A 171 5.32 15.24 -7.25
N LYS A 172 4.77 15.55 -8.43
CA LYS A 172 5.53 16.07 -9.58
C LYS A 172 6.16 17.43 -9.30
N GLU A 173 5.42 18.35 -8.66
CA GLU A 173 5.94 19.66 -8.26
C GLU A 173 7.13 19.55 -7.30
N LYS A 174 7.18 18.45 -6.52
CA LYS A 174 8.28 18.14 -5.60
C LYS A 174 9.39 17.26 -6.21
N GLY A 175 9.27 16.86 -7.47
CA GLY A 175 10.23 15.96 -8.13
C GLY A 175 10.23 14.54 -7.56
N LEU A 176 9.10 14.10 -7.01
CA LEU A 176 8.87 12.74 -6.47
C LEU A 176 8.15 11.84 -7.49
N LEU A 177 7.82 12.37 -8.67
CA LEU A 177 7.20 11.74 -9.83
C LEU A 177 7.60 12.46 -11.12
#